data_AF-A0AAC9YK43-F1
#
_entry.id   AF-A0AAC9YK43-F1
#
_cell.length_a   1.000
_cell.length_b   1.000
_cell.length_c   1.000
_cell.angle_alpha   90.00
_cell.angle_beta   90.00
_cell.angle_gamma   90.00
#
_symmetry.space_group_name_H-M   'P 1'
#
loop_
_entity.id
_entity.type
_entity.pdbx_description
1 polymer ?
#
loop_
_entity_poly.entity_id
_entity_poly.type
_entity_poly.pdbx_seq_one_letter_code
_entity_poly.pdbx_strand_id
1 'polypeptide(L)'
;MVADMTRLLEIPIGAGVPETSATRPPSEFDDDLPEFSETYTEVEYLLAGTANRYTGPATGPPAVVSDGHRYVTRVLARYPSDPARFSGRVVVEPFNTTYGVDRDALWLHVAGLLQGQGDAWVGITERATSATQLKGFDPERYADVEIGCNDLTWDLLRAIGLTLKEGGEHSPLRHLPVRHVYLGGYSQSGVDTATFAAAFGALARPAYDGFFPACHAASLTPLAVGDGLPRFEYAPIRAAGAPVVETQPQSDVEGFGVDGFVNPGSASVRRADGDEPGDRFRLYEIAGAPHAARIPGCDGDGSSFPMSAFVRAALRSLFRWAEDDIAPPSAPRIALSVDGQVAEAAVDRFGNAIGGVPSPFLDAPLARYEAHSTPGPLCKLAGREVPLPHEVLAERYGDLQTYLAEFTISLDATIRAGYLLKEDRAQLLQDQTAKAHTAFARTAAPA
;
A
#
# COMPACT_ATOMS: atom_id res chain seq x y z
N MET A 1 7.05 2.69 -41.02
CA MET A 1 6.52 2.96 -39.67
C MET A 1 6.34 1.62 -38.99
N VAL A 2 7.34 1.20 -38.21
CA VAL A 2 7.21 -0.01 -37.37
C VAL A 2 6.37 0.42 -36.18
N ALA A 3 5.24 -0.24 -35.95
CA ALA A 3 4.33 0.11 -34.87
C ALA A 3 5.06 0.10 -33.53
N ASP A 4 4.72 1.09 -32.71
CA ASP A 4 5.27 1.40 -31.40
C ASP A 4 4.80 0.38 -30.35
N MET A 5 5.13 -0.89 -30.58
CA MET A 5 4.65 -2.00 -29.76
C MET A 5 5.51 -2.16 -28.51
N THR A 6 4.85 -2.19 -27.36
CA THR A 6 5.41 -2.70 -26.11
C THR A 6 5.84 -4.15 -26.31
N ARG A 7 7.07 -4.49 -25.91
CA ARG A 7 7.66 -5.81 -26.07
C ARG A 7 8.20 -6.32 -24.73
N LEU A 8 7.79 -7.53 -24.37
CA LEU A 8 8.41 -8.28 -23.30
C LEU A 8 9.69 -8.93 -23.80
N LEU A 9 10.76 -8.83 -23.02
CA LEU A 9 12.04 -9.46 -23.27
C LEU A 9 12.40 -10.32 -22.06
N GLU A 10 13.00 -11.48 -22.32
CA GLU A 10 13.63 -12.28 -21.26
C GLU A 10 14.86 -11.54 -20.72
N ILE A 11 15.21 -11.73 -19.45
CA ILE A 11 16.43 -11.15 -18.88
C ILE A 11 17.65 -11.76 -19.62
N PRO A 12 18.54 -10.94 -20.21
CA PRO A 12 19.53 -11.41 -21.21
C PRO A 12 20.46 -12.52 -20.73
N ILE A 13 20.96 -12.44 -19.49
CA ILE A 13 21.79 -13.41 -18.76
C ILE A 13 21.90 -12.93 -17.30
N GLY A 14 21.93 -13.86 -16.34
CA GLY A 14 22.28 -13.59 -14.94
C GLY A 14 21.81 -14.73 -14.03
N ALA A 15 22.69 -15.66 -13.67
CA ALA A 15 22.43 -16.59 -12.58
C ALA A 15 22.45 -15.78 -11.27
N GLY A 16 21.31 -15.66 -10.57
CA GLY A 16 21.24 -14.85 -9.35
C GLY A 16 19.80 -14.58 -8.91
N VAL A 17 19.68 -14.06 -7.68
CA VAL A 17 18.41 -13.63 -7.10
C VAL A 17 18.15 -12.18 -7.55
N PRO A 18 17.00 -11.87 -8.18
CA PRO A 18 16.65 -10.50 -8.55
C PRO A 18 16.77 -9.52 -7.37
N GLU A 19 17.11 -8.27 -7.66
CA GLU A 19 16.97 -7.22 -6.67
C GLU A 19 15.47 -7.09 -6.35
N THR A 20 15.14 -7.11 -5.06
CA THR A 20 13.72 -7.15 -4.61
C THR A 20 13.00 -8.46 -4.92
N SER A 21 13.75 -9.56 -4.95
CA SER A 21 13.14 -10.90 -4.90
C SER A 21 12.40 -11.15 -3.59
N ALA A 22 11.28 -11.86 -3.64
CA ALA A 22 10.54 -12.30 -2.45
C ALA A 22 11.34 -13.29 -1.58
N THR A 23 12.40 -13.90 -2.12
CA THR A 23 13.27 -14.82 -1.39
C THR A 23 14.57 -14.17 -0.91
N ARG A 24 14.69 -12.83 -1.00
CA ARG A 24 15.86 -12.10 -0.49
C ARG A 24 15.93 -12.19 1.04
N PRO A 25 17.11 -12.05 1.66
CA PRO A 25 17.18 -11.86 3.10
C PRO A 25 16.55 -10.52 3.51
N PRO A 26 15.95 -10.42 4.72
CA PRO A 26 15.47 -9.15 5.27
C PRO A 26 16.57 -8.08 5.30
N SER A 27 16.16 -6.81 5.19
CA SER A 27 17.07 -5.66 5.27
C SER A 27 16.80 -4.85 6.54
N GLU A 28 17.64 -3.88 6.88
CA GLU A 28 17.41 -3.03 8.08
C GLU A 28 16.10 -2.22 8.04
N PHE A 29 15.46 -2.13 6.88
CA PHE A 29 14.18 -1.44 6.67
C PHE A 29 12.98 -2.41 6.65
N ASP A 30 13.24 -3.71 6.54
CA ASP A 30 12.22 -4.76 6.50
C ASP A 30 12.51 -5.71 7.67
N ASP A 31 11.90 -5.48 8.84
CA ASP A 31 12.17 -6.31 10.03
C ASP A 31 11.84 -7.79 9.76
N ASP A 32 10.76 -8.08 9.03
CA ASP A 32 10.39 -9.41 8.54
C ASP A 32 9.75 -9.35 7.14
N LEU A 33 10.19 -10.23 6.23
CA LEU A 33 9.56 -10.40 4.92
C LEU A 33 8.41 -11.41 5.01
N PRO A 34 7.31 -11.23 4.26
CA PRO A 34 6.26 -12.23 4.21
C PRO A 34 6.81 -13.54 3.63
N GLU A 35 6.34 -14.67 4.16
CA GLU A 35 6.68 -15.99 3.64
C GLU A 35 6.34 -16.07 2.14
N PHE A 36 7.32 -16.48 1.34
CA PHE A 36 7.12 -16.79 -0.08
C PHE A 36 6.78 -18.28 -0.23
N SER A 37 5.56 -18.57 -0.66
CA SER A 37 5.03 -19.92 -0.78
C SER A 37 5.82 -20.73 -1.80
N GLU A 38 6.16 -21.97 -1.46
CA GLU A 38 6.75 -22.95 -2.41
C GLU A 38 5.84 -23.26 -3.61
N THR A 39 4.56 -22.90 -3.52
CA THR A 39 3.59 -23.06 -4.61
C THR A 39 3.48 -21.84 -5.53
N TYR A 40 4.28 -20.82 -5.27
CA TYR A 40 4.43 -19.63 -6.10
C TYR A 40 5.78 -19.64 -6.80
N THR A 41 5.81 -19.02 -7.97
CA THR A 41 7.03 -18.74 -8.71
C THR A 41 7.21 -17.25 -8.86
N GLU A 42 8.47 -16.82 -8.91
CA GLU A 42 8.86 -15.46 -9.25
C GLU A 42 9.68 -15.50 -10.54
N VAL A 43 9.33 -14.65 -11.50
CA VAL A 43 10.06 -14.53 -12.77
C VAL A 43 10.27 -13.06 -13.09
N GLU A 44 11.45 -12.74 -13.61
CA GLU A 44 11.82 -11.39 -13.98
C GLU A 44 11.90 -11.25 -15.51
N TYR A 45 11.43 -10.11 -16.00
CA TYR A 45 11.39 -9.74 -17.41
C TYR A 45 11.84 -8.30 -17.61
N LEU A 46 12.12 -7.94 -18.86
CA LEU A 46 12.17 -6.55 -19.28
C LEU A 46 10.93 -6.19 -20.12
N LEU A 47 10.49 -4.95 -20.02
CA LEU A 47 9.43 -4.37 -20.85
C LEU A 47 9.99 -3.18 -21.60
N ALA A 48 9.99 -3.24 -22.93
CA ALA A 48 10.50 -2.19 -23.79
C ALA A 48 9.36 -1.51 -24.56
N GLY A 49 9.43 -0.19 -24.72
CA GLY A 49 8.43 0.59 -25.44
C GLY A 49 8.83 2.04 -25.62
N THR A 50 7.83 2.88 -25.87
CA THR A 50 7.95 4.35 -25.83
C THR A 50 6.96 4.93 -24.83
N ALA A 51 7.31 6.10 -24.31
CA ALA A 51 6.52 6.84 -23.35
C ALA A 51 6.49 8.32 -23.71
N ASN A 52 5.41 8.97 -23.31
CA ASN A 52 5.25 10.40 -23.35
C ASN A 52 5.66 11.01 -22.01
N ARG A 53 5.94 12.32 -22.05
CA ARG A 53 6.02 13.16 -20.86
C ARG A 53 4.79 14.04 -20.80
N TYR A 54 4.31 14.28 -19.58
CA TYR A 54 3.05 14.98 -19.35
C TYR A 54 3.25 16.23 -18.48
N THR A 55 2.32 17.17 -18.60
CA THR A 55 2.17 18.32 -17.71
C THR A 55 0.70 18.53 -17.35
N GLY A 56 0.43 19.45 -16.43
CA GLY A 56 -0.88 19.69 -15.86
C GLY A 56 -0.95 19.27 -14.38
N PRO A 57 -2.10 19.50 -13.73
CA PRO A 57 -2.33 19.08 -12.35
C PRO A 57 -2.29 17.55 -12.24
N ALA A 58 -1.92 17.04 -11.07
CA ALA A 58 -1.88 15.60 -10.80
C ALA A 58 -3.25 14.91 -10.88
N THR A 59 -4.35 15.68 -10.81
CA THR A 59 -5.72 15.19 -11.02
C THR A 59 -6.15 15.16 -12.49
N GLY A 60 -5.28 15.59 -13.41
CA GLY A 60 -5.56 15.68 -14.83
C GLY A 60 -6.56 16.79 -15.22
N PRO A 61 -6.92 16.85 -16.52
CA PRO A 61 -6.47 15.96 -17.58
C PRO A 61 -4.98 16.19 -17.93
N PRO A 62 -4.23 15.12 -18.27
CA PRO A 62 -2.83 15.23 -18.62
C PRO A 62 -2.64 15.83 -20.02
N ALA A 63 -1.66 16.71 -20.19
CA ALA A 63 -1.26 17.25 -21.48
C ALA A 63 0.13 16.72 -21.88
N VAL A 64 0.24 16.11 -23.07
CA VAL A 64 1.52 15.62 -23.60
C VAL A 64 2.42 16.82 -23.95
N VAL A 65 3.65 16.82 -23.42
CA VAL A 65 4.66 17.85 -23.74
C VAL A 65 5.74 17.33 -24.68
N SER A 66 5.98 16.02 -24.71
CA SER A 66 6.86 15.37 -25.67
C SER A 66 6.54 13.87 -25.74
N ASP A 67 6.75 13.26 -26.90
CA ASP A 67 6.40 11.87 -27.18
C ASP A 67 7.61 11.04 -27.67
N GLY A 68 7.41 9.72 -27.78
CA GLY A 68 8.36 8.82 -28.42
C GLY A 68 9.64 8.53 -27.62
N HIS A 69 9.67 8.81 -26.32
CA HIS A 69 10.83 8.52 -25.47
C HIS A 69 10.93 7.01 -25.24
N ARG A 70 12.00 6.39 -25.72
CA ARG A 70 12.22 4.96 -25.52
C ARG A 70 12.47 4.64 -24.06
N TYR A 71 11.99 3.49 -23.62
CA TYR A 71 12.36 2.90 -22.35
C TYR A 71 12.55 1.39 -22.47
N VAL A 72 13.32 0.85 -21.54
CA VAL A 72 13.39 -0.56 -21.18
C VAL A 72 13.34 -0.62 -19.66
N THR A 73 12.29 -1.20 -19.09
CA THR A 73 12.12 -1.29 -17.65
C THR A 73 12.08 -2.73 -17.16
N ARG A 74 12.35 -2.96 -15.88
CA ARG A 74 12.26 -4.26 -15.22
C ARG A 74 10.83 -4.52 -14.74
N VAL A 75 10.39 -5.76 -14.91
CA VAL A 75 9.11 -6.29 -14.42
C VAL A 75 9.38 -7.57 -13.63
N LEU A 76 8.85 -7.66 -12.41
CA LEU A 76 8.93 -8.85 -11.56
C LEU A 76 7.53 -9.43 -11.38
N ALA A 77 7.31 -10.67 -11.81
CA ALA A 77 6.02 -11.34 -11.76
C ALA A 77 6.04 -12.48 -10.74
N ARG A 78 5.11 -12.46 -9.79
CA ARG A 78 4.88 -13.51 -8.78
C ARG A 78 3.51 -14.12 -9.00
N TYR A 79 3.41 -15.43 -9.18
CA TYR A 79 2.14 -16.10 -9.50
C TYR A 79 2.15 -17.59 -9.11
N PRO A 80 0.99 -18.26 -9.02
CA PRO A 80 0.94 -19.69 -8.72
C PRO A 80 1.70 -20.53 -9.75
N SER A 81 2.54 -21.45 -9.26
CA SER A 81 3.31 -22.38 -10.11
C SER A 81 2.41 -23.36 -10.88
N ASP A 82 1.24 -23.69 -10.32
CA ASP A 82 0.19 -24.44 -11.01
C ASP A 82 -0.84 -23.47 -11.62
N PRO A 83 -0.93 -23.37 -12.96
CA PRO A 83 -1.90 -22.51 -13.63
C PRO A 83 -3.36 -22.75 -13.22
N ALA A 84 -3.72 -23.97 -12.80
CA ALA A 84 -5.08 -24.28 -12.36
C ALA A 84 -5.48 -23.58 -11.06
N ARG A 85 -4.50 -23.09 -10.28
CA ARG A 85 -4.72 -22.31 -9.06
C ARG A 85 -4.82 -20.80 -9.32
N PHE A 86 -4.51 -20.33 -10.52
CA PHE A 86 -4.56 -18.90 -10.82
C PHE A 86 -6.01 -18.40 -10.82
N SER A 87 -6.27 -17.35 -10.05
CA SER A 87 -7.61 -16.78 -9.87
C SER A 87 -8.11 -15.98 -11.08
N GLY A 88 -7.19 -15.54 -11.96
CA GLY A 88 -7.46 -14.55 -13.00
C GLY A 88 -7.15 -13.11 -12.58
N ARG A 89 -6.74 -12.85 -11.33
CA ARG A 89 -6.49 -11.50 -10.82
C ARG A 89 -4.99 -11.19 -10.77
N VAL A 90 -4.64 -9.96 -11.17
CA VAL A 90 -3.29 -9.44 -11.14
C VAL A 90 -3.28 -8.11 -10.40
N VAL A 91 -2.43 -7.96 -9.40
CA VAL A 91 -2.13 -6.67 -8.76
C VAL A 91 -0.81 -6.16 -9.30
N VAL A 92 -0.83 -5.04 -10.01
CA VAL A 92 0.35 -4.31 -10.45
C VAL A 92 0.76 -3.33 -9.36
N GLU A 93 2.05 -3.32 -9.04
CA GLU A 93 2.66 -2.41 -8.09
C GLU A 93 3.77 -1.61 -8.78
N PRO A 94 3.69 -0.27 -8.87
CA PRO A 94 4.89 0.53 -9.08
C PRO A 94 5.82 0.28 -7.91
N PHE A 95 7.08 -0.08 -8.14
CA PHE A 95 8.01 -0.22 -7.04
C PHE A 95 8.13 1.10 -6.28
N ASN A 96 8.01 1.03 -4.96
CA ASN A 96 8.21 2.17 -4.09
C ASN A 96 9.68 2.60 -4.14
N THR A 97 9.94 3.89 -4.34
CA THR A 97 11.29 4.43 -4.55
C THR A 97 11.76 5.36 -3.44
N THR A 98 11.15 5.31 -2.25
CA THR A 98 11.39 6.28 -1.16
C THR A 98 12.86 6.31 -0.75
N TYR A 99 13.53 5.16 -0.79
CA TYR A 99 14.95 5.00 -0.48
C TYR A 99 15.86 5.07 -1.71
N GLY A 100 15.35 5.52 -2.85
CA GLY A 100 16.09 5.61 -4.12
C GLY A 100 16.30 4.28 -4.83
N VAL A 101 15.86 3.17 -4.25
CA VAL A 101 15.89 1.80 -4.80
C VAL A 101 14.46 1.26 -4.88
N ASP A 102 14.25 0.22 -5.68
CA ASP A 102 12.95 -0.42 -5.78
C ASP A 102 12.59 -1.22 -4.53
N ARG A 103 11.35 -1.07 -4.06
CA ARG A 103 10.76 -1.83 -2.96
C ARG A 103 9.33 -2.24 -3.25
N ASP A 104 9.00 -3.49 -2.96
CA ASP A 104 7.68 -4.10 -3.06
C ASP A 104 6.83 -3.81 -1.81
N ALA A 105 6.65 -2.52 -1.50
CA ALA A 105 6.03 -2.04 -0.28
C ALA A 105 4.60 -2.57 -0.07
N LEU A 106 3.76 -2.61 -1.12
CA LEU A 106 2.41 -3.16 -1.02
C LEU A 106 2.46 -4.68 -0.81
N TRP A 107 3.34 -5.40 -1.51
CA TRP A 107 3.53 -6.84 -1.34
C TRP A 107 3.77 -7.22 0.12
N LEU A 108 4.59 -6.47 0.86
CA LEU A 108 4.86 -6.72 2.29
C LEU A 108 3.58 -6.80 3.14
N HIS A 109 2.52 -6.08 2.74
CA HIS A 109 1.23 -6.11 3.44
C HIS A 109 0.28 -7.20 2.91
N VAL A 110 0.27 -7.44 1.60
CA VAL A 110 -0.79 -8.22 0.94
C VAL A 110 -0.37 -9.59 0.43
N ALA A 111 0.91 -9.96 0.52
CA ALA A 111 1.43 -11.24 0.02
C ALA A 111 0.62 -12.45 0.51
N GLY A 112 0.27 -12.51 1.80
CA GLY A 112 -0.51 -13.60 2.37
C GLY A 112 -1.92 -13.72 1.76
N LEU A 113 -2.56 -12.59 1.46
CA LEU A 113 -3.84 -12.56 0.75
C LEU A 113 -3.65 -13.12 -0.66
N LEU A 114 -2.77 -12.51 -1.45
CA LEU A 114 -2.61 -12.85 -2.87
C LEU A 114 -2.22 -14.33 -3.04
N GLN A 115 -1.28 -14.81 -2.22
CA GLN A 115 -0.82 -16.21 -2.25
C GLN A 115 -1.90 -17.21 -1.82
N GLY A 116 -2.68 -16.89 -0.79
CA GLY A 116 -3.79 -17.73 -0.34
C GLY A 116 -4.92 -17.81 -1.36
N GLN A 117 -5.02 -16.82 -2.25
CA GLN A 117 -6.08 -16.70 -3.24
C GLN A 117 -5.73 -17.21 -4.63
N GLY A 118 -4.45 -17.43 -4.91
CA GLY A 118 -4.00 -17.75 -6.27
C GLY A 118 -3.90 -16.51 -7.17
N ASP A 119 -3.76 -15.32 -6.60
CA ASP A 119 -3.60 -14.06 -7.35
C ASP A 119 -2.16 -13.89 -7.82
N ALA A 120 -1.97 -13.22 -8.95
CA ALA A 120 -0.65 -12.79 -9.39
C ALA A 120 -0.35 -11.37 -8.88
N TRP A 121 0.93 -11.09 -8.68
CA TRP A 121 1.46 -9.77 -8.40
C TRP A 121 2.53 -9.43 -9.44
N VAL A 122 2.58 -8.17 -9.88
CA VAL A 122 3.54 -7.69 -10.87
C VAL A 122 4.13 -6.37 -10.42
N GLY A 123 5.40 -6.37 -10.02
CA GLY A 123 6.17 -5.17 -9.72
C GLY A 123 6.79 -4.57 -10.98
N ILE A 124 6.80 -3.25 -11.11
CA ILE A 124 7.44 -2.53 -12.23
C ILE A 124 8.36 -1.42 -11.74
N THR A 125 9.58 -1.37 -12.28
CA THR A 125 10.49 -0.23 -12.06
C THR A 125 9.97 0.95 -12.86
N GLU A 126 9.80 2.11 -12.24
CA GLU A 126 9.19 3.26 -12.94
C GLU A 126 9.99 4.56 -12.86
N ARG A 127 11.16 4.52 -12.21
CA ARG A 127 12.04 5.69 -12.04
C ARG A 127 13.38 5.47 -12.70
N ALA A 128 13.92 6.54 -13.28
CA ALA A 128 15.29 6.61 -13.80
C ALA A 128 16.33 6.41 -12.69
N THR A 129 16.02 6.90 -11.48
CA THR A 129 16.87 6.72 -10.30
C THR A 129 16.99 5.25 -9.92
N SER A 130 15.87 4.52 -9.81
CA SER A 130 15.86 3.07 -9.54
C SER A 130 16.54 2.28 -10.65
N ALA A 131 16.31 2.62 -11.92
CA ALA A 131 16.99 2.01 -13.06
C ALA A 131 18.52 2.14 -12.96
N THR A 132 19.01 3.29 -12.48
CA THR A 132 20.43 3.52 -12.23
C THR A 132 20.95 2.67 -11.06
N GLN A 133 20.16 2.52 -9.98
CA GLN A 133 20.55 1.68 -8.85
C GLN A 133 20.62 0.19 -9.20
N LEU A 134 19.65 -0.32 -9.98
CA LEU A 134 19.68 -1.69 -10.51
C LEU A 134 20.99 -1.94 -11.24
N LYS A 135 21.38 -1.05 -12.16
CA LYS A 135 22.67 -1.14 -12.86
C LYS A 135 23.88 -1.10 -11.93
N GLY A 136 23.78 -0.41 -10.81
CA GLY A 136 24.81 -0.42 -9.77
C GLY A 136 24.88 -1.75 -9.01
N PHE A 137 23.73 -2.37 -8.75
CA PHE A 137 23.60 -3.65 -8.07
C PHE A 137 24.14 -4.82 -8.90
N ASP A 138 23.71 -4.93 -10.15
CA ASP A 138 24.18 -5.95 -11.09
C ASP A 138 24.30 -5.36 -12.51
N PRO A 139 25.50 -4.87 -12.89
CA PRO A 139 25.72 -4.22 -14.18
C PRO A 139 25.50 -5.13 -15.39
N GLU A 140 25.71 -6.45 -15.24
CA GLU A 140 25.54 -7.40 -16.34
C GLU A 140 24.06 -7.76 -16.51
N ARG A 141 23.37 -8.08 -15.42
CA ARG A 141 21.94 -8.45 -15.44
C ARG A 141 21.05 -7.32 -15.95
N TYR A 142 21.34 -6.08 -15.54
CA TYR A 142 20.49 -4.92 -15.84
C TYR A 142 21.09 -3.98 -16.89
N ALA A 143 22.06 -4.46 -17.70
CA ALA A 143 22.70 -3.67 -18.75
C ALA A 143 21.68 -2.98 -19.67
N ASP A 144 20.61 -3.69 -20.01
CA ASP A 144 19.56 -3.25 -20.93
C ASP A 144 18.49 -2.35 -20.28
N VAL A 145 18.43 -2.22 -18.95
CA VAL A 145 17.44 -1.35 -18.29
C VAL A 145 17.74 0.11 -18.61
N GLU A 146 16.80 0.85 -19.18
CA GLU A 146 16.97 2.25 -19.57
C GLU A 146 15.67 3.02 -19.39
N ILE A 147 15.63 3.89 -18.38
CA ILE A 147 14.54 4.85 -18.17
C ILE A 147 15.17 6.23 -18.23
N GLY A 148 14.92 6.97 -19.31
CA GLY A 148 15.61 8.23 -19.58
C GLY A 148 15.29 9.38 -18.62
N CYS A 149 14.11 9.35 -17.98
CA CYS A 149 13.71 10.29 -16.93
C CYS A 149 12.50 9.75 -16.13
N ASN A 150 12.25 10.31 -14.95
CA ASN A 150 11.13 9.90 -14.09
C ASN A 150 9.75 10.24 -14.70
N ASP A 151 9.66 11.22 -15.59
CA ASP A 151 8.41 11.66 -16.23
C ASP A 151 7.76 10.58 -17.12
N LEU A 152 8.47 9.48 -17.40
CA LEU A 152 7.96 8.39 -18.23
C LEU A 152 7.03 7.42 -17.47
N THR A 153 7.02 7.48 -16.12
CA THR A 153 6.26 6.59 -15.22
C THR A 153 4.83 6.31 -15.68
N TRP A 154 4.10 7.34 -16.10
CA TRP A 154 2.67 7.21 -16.41
C TRP A 154 2.42 6.27 -17.58
N ASP A 155 3.24 6.33 -18.63
CA ASP A 155 3.10 5.43 -19.77
C ASP A 155 3.72 4.06 -19.50
N LEU A 156 4.72 3.95 -18.61
CA LEU A 156 5.21 2.64 -18.13
C LEU A 156 4.09 1.90 -17.39
N LEU A 157 3.43 2.56 -16.43
CA LEU A 157 2.30 2.01 -15.69
C LEU A 157 1.13 1.70 -16.62
N ARG A 158 0.83 2.56 -17.58
CA ARG A 158 -0.23 2.29 -18.56
C ARG A 158 0.12 1.09 -19.44
N ALA A 159 1.37 0.99 -19.90
CA ALA A 159 1.81 -0.06 -20.81
C ALA A 159 1.75 -1.45 -20.15
N ILE A 160 2.21 -1.60 -18.90
CA ILE A 160 2.15 -2.89 -18.22
C ILE A 160 0.70 -3.34 -17.97
N GLY A 161 -0.19 -2.44 -17.54
CA GLY A 161 -1.59 -2.75 -17.34
C GLY A 161 -2.29 -3.22 -18.63
N LEU A 162 -2.06 -2.51 -19.75
CA LEU A 162 -2.59 -2.92 -21.05
C LEU A 162 -1.99 -4.25 -21.54
N THR A 163 -0.69 -4.45 -21.36
CA THR A 163 0.01 -5.68 -21.76
C THR A 163 -0.55 -6.90 -21.01
N LEU A 164 -0.84 -6.77 -19.72
CA LEU A 164 -1.45 -7.81 -18.91
C LEU A 164 -2.90 -8.12 -19.35
N LYS A 165 -3.69 -7.09 -19.67
CA LYS A 165 -5.06 -7.25 -20.18
C LYS A 165 -5.13 -7.86 -21.58
N GLU A 166 -4.21 -7.49 -22.47
CA GLU A 166 -4.13 -8.03 -23.83
C GLU A 166 -3.68 -9.50 -23.83
N GLY A 167 -2.80 -9.89 -22.90
CA GLY A 167 -2.26 -11.24 -22.82
C GLY A 167 -1.34 -11.57 -24.00
N GLY A 168 -1.23 -12.86 -24.32
CA GLY A 168 -0.39 -13.33 -25.44
C GLY A 168 1.11 -13.27 -25.16
N GLU A 169 1.93 -13.41 -26.21
CA GLU A 169 3.39 -13.58 -26.10
C GLU A 169 4.12 -12.40 -25.44
N HIS A 170 3.52 -11.21 -25.45
CA HIS A 170 4.08 -10.00 -24.83
C HIS A 170 3.69 -9.84 -23.35
N SER A 171 2.88 -10.72 -22.78
CA SER A 171 2.52 -10.66 -21.35
C SER A 171 3.53 -11.44 -20.49
N PRO A 172 3.98 -10.90 -19.35
CA PRO A 172 4.78 -11.67 -18.38
C PRO A 172 3.98 -12.87 -17.82
N LEU A 173 2.66 -12.86 -17.97
CA LEU A 173 1.75 -13.94 -17.58
C LEU A 173 1.15 -14.65 -18.81
N ARG A 174 1.88 -14.74 -19.93
CA ARG A 174 1.43 -15.30 -21.23
C ARG A 174 0.74 -16.67 -21.17
N HIS A 175 1.00 -17.45 -20.13
CA HIS A 175 0.44 -18.80 -19.93
C HIS A 175 -0.78 -18.82 -19.00
N LEU A 176 -1.23 -17.67 -18.51
CA LEU A 176 -2.30 -17.54 -17.51
C LEU A 176 -3.48 -16.72 -18.06
N PRO A 177 -4.73 -17.15 -17.78
CA PRO A 177 -5.93 -16.44 -18.21
C PRO A 177 -6.23 -15.22 -17.33
N VAL A 178 -5.56 -14.09 -17.57
CA VAL A 178 -5.81 -12.83 -16.86
C VAL A 178 -7.24 -12.33 -17.14
N ARG A 179 -7.97 -11.98 -16.07
CA ARG A 179 -9.36 -11.48 -16.09
C ARG A 179 -9.48 -10.07 -15.55
N HIS A 180 -8.75 -9.76 -14.47
CA HIS A 180 -8.78 -8.47 -13.80
C HIS A 180 -7.37 -7.99 -13.48
N VAL A 181 -7.10 -6.72 -13.74
CA VAL A 181 -5.81 -6.08 -13.47
C VAL A 181 -6.03 -4.85 -12.59
N TYR A 182 -5.43 -4.82 -11.42
CA TYR A 182 -5.53 -3.75 -10.44
C TYR A 182 -4.21 -2.98 -10.35
N LEU A 183 -4.26 -1.68 -10.12
CA LEU A 183 -3.08 -0.90 -9.74
C LEU A 183 -3.16 -0.61 -8.25
N GLY A 184 -2.13 -1.02 -7.50
CA GLY A 184 -2.04 -0.79 -6.07
C GLY A 184 -0.66 -0.31 -5.68
N GLY A 185 -0.58 0.44 -4.58
CA GLY A 185 0.70 0.83 -4.01
C GLY A 185 0.57 1.21 -2.54
N TYR A 186 1.72 1.30 -1.87
CA TYR A 186 1.82 1.65 -0.45
C TYR A 186 2.88 2.74 -0.27
N SER A 187 2.59 3.79 0.50
CA SER A 187 3.49 4.93 0.67
C SER A 187 3.74 5.63 -0.68
N GLN A 188 4.98 5.89 -1.10
CA GLN A 188 5.26 6.54 -2.38
C GLN A 188 4.63 5.82 -3.59
N SER A 189 4.62 4.49 -3.66
CA SER A 189 3.91 3.80 -4.76
C SER A 189 2.39 3.95 -4.68
N GLY A 190 1.85 4.19 -3.47
CA GLY A 190 0.46 4.58 -3.25
C GLY A 190 0.16 5.99 -3.78
N VAL A 191 1.11 6.91 -3.66
CA VAL A 191 1.05 8.27 -4.25
C VAL A 191 0.95 8.18 -5.78
N ASP A 192 1.79 7.36 -6.41
CA ASP A 192 1.80 7.18 -7.86
C ASP A 192 0.53 6.46 -8.35
N THR A 193 0.04 5.49 -7.58
CA THR A 193 -1.26 4.85 -7.83
C THR A 193 -2.40 5.86 -7.78
N ALA A 194 -2.39 6.79 -6.80
CA ALA A 194 -3.39 7.83 -6.65
C ALA A 194 -3.37 8.83 -7.82
N THR A 195 -2.18 9.29 -8.24
CA THR A 195 -2.05 10.15 -9.44
C THR A 195 -2.54 9.43 -10.68
N PHE A 196 -2.15 8.16 -10.88
CA PHE A 196 -2.59 7.41 -12.05
C PHE A 196 -4.12 7.27 -12.09
N ALA A 197 -4.73 6.90 -10.95
CA ALA A 197 -6.17 6.80 -10.82
C ALA A 197 -6.88 8.13 -11.18
N ALA A 198 -6.36 9.25 -10.66
CA ALA A 198 -6.96 10.56 -10.86
C ALA A 198 -6.79 11.09 -12.30
N ALA A 199 -5.58 11.02 -12.87
CA ALA A 199 -5.29 11.63 -14.17
C ALA A 199 -5.53 10.71 -15.37
N PHE A 200 -5.39 9.39 -15.21
CA PHE A 200 -5.38 8.42 -16.32
C PHE A 200 -6.43 7.31 -16.17
N GLY A 201 -7.09 7.19 -15.02
CA GLY A 201 -8.05 6.10 -14.75
C GLY A 201 -9.23 6.06 -15.72
N ALA A 202 -9.78 7.23 -16.07
CA ALA A 202 -10.96 7.36 -16.92
C ALA A 202 -10.67 7.47 -18.43
N LEU A 203 -9.46 7.08 -18.88
CA LEU A 203 -9.16 7.03 -20.31
C LEU A 203 -10.06 6.02 -21.03
N ALA A 204 -10.43 6.32 -22.28
CA ALA A 204 -11.32 5.48 -23.10
C ALA A 204 -10.87 4.01 -23.23
N ARG A 205 -9.56 3.77 -23.13
CA ARG A 205 -8.96 2.44 -23.01
C ARG A 205 -8.37 2.27 -21.62
N PRO A 206 -9.12 1.74 -20.63
CA PRO A 206 -8.66 1.63 -19.25
C PRO A 206 -7.61 0.52 -19.08
N ALA A 207 -6.48 0.86 -18.47
CA ALA A 207 -5.40 -0.10 -18.18
C ALA A 207 -5.70 -0.99 -16.96
N TYR A 208 -6.60 -0.55 -16.07
CA TYR A 208 -6.90 -1.18 -14.79
C TYR A 208 -8.40 -1.28 -14.54
N ASP A 209 -8.80 -2.24 -13.71
CA ASP A 209 -10.19 -2.53 -13.32
C ASP A 209 -10.52 -2.01 -11.92
N GLY A 210 -9.51 -1.49 -11.20
CA GLY A 210 -9.66 -0.82 -9.91
C GLY A 210 -8.31 -0.29 -9.40
N PHE A 211 -8.38 0.64 -8.45
CA PHE A 211 -7.20 1.32 -7.88
C PHE A 211 -7.16 1.20 -6.36
N PHE A 212 -5.98 0.89 -5.83
CA PHE A 212 -5.73 0.72 -4.40
C PHE A 212 -4.56 1.57 -3.89
N PRO A 213 -4.75 2.91 -3.77
CA PRO A 213 -3.76 3.77 -3.15
C PRO A 213 -3.78 3.62 -1.62
N ALA A 214 -2.74 3.02 -1.05
CA ALA A 214 -2.58 2.86 0.40
C ALA A 214 -1.50 3.79 0.96
N CYS A 215 -1.77 4.36 2.13
CA CYS A 215 -0.83 5.12 2.96
C CYS A 215 -0.12 6.24 2.20
N HIS A 216 -0.86 7.00 1.40
CA HIS A 216 -0.27 8.04 0.57
C HIS A 216 -0.50 9.46 1.12
N ALA A 217 -1.14 9.60 2.29
CA ALA A 217 -1.47 10.88 2.92
C ALA A 217 -2.18 11.87 1.99
N ALA A 218 -3.04 11.34 1.11
CA ALA A 218 -3.68 12.04 0.00
C ALA A 218 -2.73 12.86 -0.92
N SER A 219 -1.45 12.51 -0.89
CA SER A 219 -0.43 13.08 -1.75
C SER A 219 -0.62 12.51 -3.16
N LEU A 220 -0.31 13.34 -4.15
CA LEU A 220 -0.28 13.00 -5.57
C LEU A 220 1.08 13.43 -6.14
N THR A 221 1.75 12.53 -6.85
CA THR A 221 2.95 12.84 -7.61
C THR A 221 2.55 13.76 -8.77
N PRO A 222 3.22 14.91 -8.99
CA PRO A 222 2.97 15.76 -10.14
C PRO A 222 3.21 15.03 -11.46
N LEU A 223 2.48 15.40 -12.52
CA LEU A 223 2.63 14.75 -13.82
C LEU A 223 4.03 14.95 -14.42
N ALA A 224 4.64 16.11 -14.17
CA ALA A 224 6.05 16.36 -14.39
C ALA A 224 6.81 16.04 -13.10
N VAL A 225 7.26 14.79 -12.97
CA VAL A 225 7.87 14.24 -11.76
C VAL A 225 9.20 14.94 -11.46
N GLY A 226 10.02 15.14 -12.49
CA GLY A 226 11.37 15.70 -12.34
C GLY A 226 12.33 14.78 -11.57
N ASP A 227 13.43 15.37 -11.08
CA ASP A 227 14.43 14.67 -10.29
C ASP A 227 14.23 14.90 -8.79
N GLY A 228 14.60 13.91 -7.97
CA GLY A 228 14.49 13.98 -6.50
C GLY A 228 13.10 13.67 -5.96
N LEU A 229 12.86 14.00 -4.68
CA LEU A 229 11.54 13.85 -4.06
C LEU A 229 10.61 14.95 -4.62
N PRO A 230 9.50 14.58 -5.26
CA PRO A 230 8.62 15.57 -5.86
C PRO A 230 7.93 16.41 -4.78
N ARG A 231 7.57 17.64 -5.14
CA ARG A 231 6.63 18.43 -4.34
C ARG A 231 5.24 17.91 -4.63
N PHE A 232 4.73 17.07 -3.73
CA PHE A 232 3.41 16.47 -3.89
C PHE A 232 2.31 17.53 -4.01
N GLU A 233 1.32 17.22 -4.83
CA GLU A 233 0.02 17.89 -4.84
C GLU A 233 -0.93 17.17 -3.88
N TYR A 234 -1.97 17.87 -3.42
CA TYR A 234 -2.97 17.30 -2.49
C TYR A 234 -4.36 17.57 -3.05
N ALA A 235 -5.08 16.51 -3.40
CA ALA A 235 -6.43 16.60 -3.89
C ALA A 235 -7.16 15.25 -3.74
N PRO A 236 -8.49 15.24 -3.61
CA PRO A 236 -9.24 14.00 -3.65
C PRO A 236 -9.21 13.38 -5.04
N ILE A 237 -9.09 12.05 -5.11
CA ILE A 237 -9.29 11.30 -6.36
C ILE A 237 -10.77 11.37 -6.73
N ARG A 238 -11.09 11.72 -7.99
CA ARG A 238 -12.45 11.81 -8.50
C ARG A 238 -12.58 11.21 -9.88
N ALA A 239 -13.74 10.62 -10.15
CA ALA A 239 -14.15 10.15 -11.47
C ALA A 239 -13.12 9.25 -12.16
N ALA A 240 -12.48 8.33 -11.43
CA ALA A 240 -11.40 7.47 -11.93
C ALA A 240 -11.86 6.41 -12.96
N GLY A 241 -13.15 6.32 -13.27
CA GLY A 241 -13.71 5.35 -14.23
C GLY A 241 -13.79 3.91 -13.72
N ALA A 242 -13.01 3.55 -12.70
CA ALA A 242 -13.03 2.28 -11.99
C ALA A 242 -13.11 2.52 -10.47
N PRO A 243 -13.48 1.50 -9.67
CA PRO A 243 -13.50 1.61 -8.21
C PRO A 243 -12.15 2.01 -7.62
N VAL A 244 -12.19 2.88 -6.62
CA VAL A 244 -11.03 3.26 -5.81
C VAL A 244 -11.32 2.92 -4.36
N VAL A 245 -10.43 2.15 -3.73
CA VAL A 245 -10.43 1.95 -2.26
C VAL A 245 -9.11 2.49 -1.73
N GLU A 246 -9.20 3.57 -0.97
CA GLU A 246 -8.08 4.27 -0.36
C GLU A 246 -7.99 3.91 1.12
N THR A 247 -6.77 3.63 1.61
CA THR A 247 -6.53 3.38 3.04
C THR A 247 -5.51 4.36 3.59
N GLN A 248 -5.85 5.07 4.67
CA GLN A 248 -4.98 6.03 5.33
C GLN A 248 -4.79 5.63 6.81
N PRO A 249 -3.57 5.37 7.27
CA PRO A 249 -3.29 5.24 8.70
C PRO A 249 -3.51 6.58 9.40
N GLN A 250 -3.70 6.57 10.72
CA GLN A 250 -3.94 7.79 11.50
C GLN A 250 -2.86 8.85 11.24
N SER A 251 -1.58 8.47 11.18
CA SER A 251 -0.47 9.41 10.92
C SER A 251 -0.61 10.15 9.59
N ASP A 252 -1.16 9.49 8.59
CA ASP A 252 -1.35 10.04 7.25
C ASP A 252 -2.63 10.85 7.14
N VAL A 253 -3.58 10.65 8.06
CA VAL A 253 -4.74 11.53 8.25
C VAL A 253 -4.32 12.83 8.93
N GLU A 254 -3.53 12.73 9.99
CA GLU A 254 -3.00 13.86 10.76
C GLU A 254 -2.02 14.71 9.95
N GLY A 255 -1.14 14.06 9.18
CA GLY A 255 -0.06 14.75 8.46
C GLY A 255 1.08 15.14 9.40
N PHE A 256 2.08 15.85 8.86
CA PHE A 256 3.23 16.30 9.64
C PHE A 256 3.94 17.48 8.98
N GLY A 257 4.57 18.31 9.79
CA GLY A 257 5.38 19.44 9.33
C GLY A 257 6.79 19.38 9.90
N VAL A 258 7.77 19.70 9.06
CA VAL A 258 9.20 19.83 9.41
C VAL A 258 9.81 21.00 8.66
N ASP A 259 10.72 21.75 9.28
CA ASP A 259 11.33 23.00 8.77
C ASP A 259 11.28 23.20 7.23
N GLY A 260 10.27 23.94 6.76
CA GLY A 260 10.09 24.30 5.34
C GLY A 260 9.28 23.32 4.48
N PHE A 261 8.82 22.20 5.04
CA PHE A 261 7.96 21.19 4.41
C PHE A 261 6.76 20.85 5.30
N VAL A 262 5.57 20.82 4.70
CA VAL A 262 4.34 20.40 5.37
C VAL A 262 3.65 19.38 4.48
N ASN A 263 3.39 18.20 5.04
CA ASN A 263 2.37 17.29 4.55
C ASN A 263 1.10 17.58 5.37
N PRO A 264 0.02 18.12 4.76
CA PRO A 264 -1.17 18.51 5.49
C PRO A 264 -2.05 17.34 5.94
N GLY A 265 -1.69 16.11 5.59
CA GLY A 265 -2.46 14.91 5.86
C GLY A 265 -3.69 14.80 4.96
N SER A 266 -4.23 13.59 4.86
CA SER A 266 -5.41 13.28 4.07
C SER A 266 -6.70 13.89 4.64
N ALA A 267 -6.71 14.30 5.92
CA ALA A 267 -7.79 15.10 6.49
C ALA A 267 -8.11 16.36 5.66
N SER A 268 -7.07 17.01 5.14
CA SER A 268 -7.16 18.27 4.38
C SER A 268 -7.93 18.18 3.06
N VAL A 269 -8.10 16.98 2.52
CA VAL A 269 -8.72 16.74 1.20
C VAL A 269 -9.78 15.63 1.23
N ARG A 270 -10.33 15.35 2.42
CA ARG A 270 -11.40 14.36 2.60
C ARG A 270 -12.53 14.57 1.59
N ARG A 271 -13.03 13.46 1.06
CA ARG A 271 -14.28 13.41 0.31
C ARG A 271 -15.23 12.38 0.91
N ALA A 272 -16.51 12.58 0.63
CA ALA A 272 -17.51 11.56 0.88
C ALA A 272 -17.25 10.34 0.00
N ASP A 273 -17.56 9.18 0.56
CA ASP A 273 -17.61 7.93 -0.18
C ASP A 273 -18.77 7.95 -1.20
N GLY A 274 -18.67 7.13 -2.24
CA GLY A 274 -19.66 7.09 -3.30
C GLY A 274 -19.71 5.74 -4.00
N ASP A 275 -20.92 5.31 -4.36
CA ASP A 275 -21.18 4.06 -5.07
C ASP A 275 -21.57 4.28 -6.54
N GLU A 276 -21.61 5.54 -6.98
CA GLU A 276 -22.05 5.92 -8.32
C GLU A 276 -21.09 5.43 -9.41
N PRO A 277 -21.61 4.82 -10.50
CA PRO A 277 -20.79 4.41 -11.64
C PRO A 277 -19.92 5.57 -12.16
N GLY A 278 -18.64 5.28 -12.38
CA GLY A 278 -17.65 6.27 -12.83
C GLY A 278 -16.94 7.03 -11.70
N ASP A 279 -17.52 7.13 -10.50
CA ASP A 279 -16.93 7.80 -9.32
C ASP A 279 -17.08 6.95 -8.04
N ARG A 280 -16.95 5.63 -8.20
CA ARG A 280 -16.94 4.64 -7.10
C ARG A 280 -15.69 4.86 -6.23
N PHE A 281 -15.88 5.29 -4.99
CA PHE A 281 -14.82 5.66 -4.07
C PHE A 281 -15.13 5.27 -2.62
N ARG A 282 -14.14 4.67 -1.95
CA ARG A 282 -14.13 4.43 -0.51
C ARG A 282 -12.83 4.88 0.12
N LEU A 283 -12.93 5.61 1.23
CA LEU A 283 -11.82 5.94 2.10
C LEU A 283 -11.95 5.23 3.44
N TYR A 284 -10.87 4.55 3.83
CA TYR A 284 -10.71 3.91 5.13
C TYR A 284 -9.60 4.58 5.93
N GLU A 285 -9.98 5.28 6.98
CA GLU A 285 -9.04 5.88 7.94
C GLU A 285 -8.86 4.93 9.12
N ILE A 286 -7.65 4.44 9.33
CA ILE A 286 -7.35 3.37 10.29
C ILE A 286 -6.78 4.02 11.55
N ALA A 287 -7.67 4.31 12.50
CA ALA A 287 -7.33 4.90 13.79
C ALA A 287 -6.32 4.02 14.55
N GLY A 288 -5.32 4.62 15.20
CA GLY A 288 -4.25 3.94 15.91
C GLY A 288 -3.12 3.37 15.02
N ALA A 289 -3.32 3.28 13.70
CA ALA A 289 -2.27 2.82 12.80
C ALA A 289 -1.26 3.93 12.47
N PRO A 290 0.05 3.65 12.51
CA PRO A 290 1.06 4.51 11.90
C PRO A 290 1.30 4.17 10.42
N HIS A 291 2.01 5.05 9.71
CA HIS A 291 2.47 4.80 8.34
C HIS A 291 3.47 3.64 8.27
N ALA A 292 4.38 3.58 9.24
CA ALA A 292 5.32 2.49 9.44
C ALA A 292 5.27 2.05 10.91
N ALA A 293 5.23 0.73 11.14
CA ALA A 293 5.26 0.17 12.50
C ALA A 293 6.51 0.63 13.26
N ARG A 294 7.65 0.70 12.57
CA ARG A 294 8.93 1.12 13.11
C ARG A 294 9.78 1.77 12.02
N ILE A 295 10.59 2.75 12.40
CA ILE A 295 11.65 3.30 11.55
C ILE A 295 12.94 3.33 12.39
N PRO A 296 14.07 2.81 11.89
CA PRO A 296 15.34 2.86 12.61
C PRO A 296 15.72 4.28 13.03
N GLY A 297 16.11 4.44 14.29
CA GLY A 297 16.49 5.73 14.87
C GLY A 297 15.33 6.55 15.47
N CYS A 298 14.10 6.04 15.43
CA CYS A 298 12.96 6.63 16.14
C CYS A 298 12.78 6.02 17.54
N ASP A 299 12.20 6.80 18.45
CA ASP A 299 11.99 6.41 19.85
C ASP A 299 10.94 5.29 19.98
N GLY A 300 11.12 4.44 20.99
CA GLY A 300 10.24 3.32 21.32
C GLY A 300 10.53 2.05 20.52
N ASP A 301 9.77 1.00 20.82
CA ASP A 301 9.95 -0.33 20.19
C ASP A 301 9.10 -0.52 18.92
N GLY A 302 8.51 0.57 18.40
CA GLY A 302 7.54 0.54 17.31
C GLY A 302 6.11 0.30 17.80
N SER A 303 5.19 0.07 16.85
CA SER A 303 3.78 -0.22 17.08
C SER A 303 3.43 -1.61 16.57
N SER A 304 2.75 -2.41 17.41
CA SER A 304 2.19 -3.71 17.01
C SER A 304 0.82 -3.61 16.34
N PHE A 305 0.34 -2.41 16.01
CA PHE A 305 -0.96 -2.25 15.36
C PHE A 305 -0.97 -3.00 14.02
N PRO A 306 -1.92 -3.92 13.76
CA PRO A 306 -1.84 -4.85 12.63
C PRO A 306 -2.36 -4.24 11.32
N MET A 307 -1.67 -3.20 10.84
CA MET A 307 -2.04 -2.44 9.63
C MET A 307 -2.27 -3.36 8.43
N SER A 308 -1.42 -4.37 8.23
CA SER A 308 -1.53 -5.32 7.11
C SER A 308 -2.87 -6.04 7.05
N ALA A 309 -3.50 -6.34 8.19
CA ALA A 309 -4.81 -7.02 8.21
C ALA A 309 -5.93 -6.13 7.63
N PHE A 310 -5.90 -4.82 7.95
CA PHE A 310 -6.84 -3.84 7.40
C PHE A 310 -6.58 -3.58 5.92
N VAL A 311 -5.31 -3.46 5.51
CA VAL A 311 -4.92 -3.30 4.10
C VAL A 311 -5.39 -4.48 3.25
N ARG A 312 -5.22 -5.72 3.73
CA ARG A 312 -5.72 -6.93 3.06
C ARG A 312 -7.25 -6.94 2.92
N ALA A 313 -7.99 -6.57 3.97
CA ALA A 313 -9.45 -6.52 3.93
C ALA A 313 -9.98 -5.44 2.96
N ALA A 314 -9.32 -4.29 2.92
CA ALA A 314 -9.64 -3.21 1.99
C ALA A 314 -9.38 -3.62 0.53
N LEU A 315 -8.21 -4.22 0.24
CA LEU A 315 -7.90 -4.73 -1.10
C LEU A 315 -8.86 -5.84 -1.53
N ARG A 316 -9.24 -6.74 -0.62
CA ARG A 316 -10.28 -7.74 -0.88
C ARG A 316 -11.61 -7.10 -1.27
N SER A 317 -11.96 -6.00 -0.62
CA SER A 317 -13.20 -5.29 -0.91
C SER A 317 -13.16 -4.61 -2.28
N LEU A 318 -12.00 -4.08 -2.68
CA LEU A 318 -11.81 -3.57 -4.04
C LEU A 318 -12.09 -4.65 -5.10
N PHE A 319 -11.54 -5.86 -4.91
CA PHE A 319 -11.76 -6.97 -5.83
C PHE A 319 -13.25 -7.28 -5.99
N ARG A 320 -13.97 -7.44 -4.88
CA ARG A 320 -15.42 -7.71 -4.90
C ARG A 320 -16.21 -6.58 -5.52
N TRP A 321 -15.77 -5.33 -5.37
CA TRP A 321 -16.44 -4.19 -5.96
C TRP A 321 -16.27 -4.12 -7.48
N ALA A 322 -15.07 -4.42 -7.96
CA ALA A 322 -14.76 -4.43 -9.38
C ALA A 322 -15.37 -5.65 -10.09
N GLU A 323 -15.36 -6.82 -9.45
CA GLU A 323 -15.74 -8.10 -10.05
C GLU A 323 -17.23 -8.40 -9.90
N ASP A 324 -17.78 -8.16 -8.71
CA ASP A 324 -19.12 -8.61 -8.32
C ASP A 324 -20.10 -7.44 -8.10
N ASP A 325 -19.65 -6.19 -8.28
CA ASP A 325 -20.38 -4.96 -7.96
C ASP A 325 -20.86 -4.90 -6.49
N ILE A 326 -20.10 -5.52 -5.58
CA ILE A 326 -20.40 -5.49 -4.15
C ILE A 326 -19.63 -4.34 -3.51
N ALA A 327 -20.34 -3.25 -3.20
CA ALA A 327 -19.75 -2.07 -2.58
C ALA A 327 -19.11 -2.40 -1.21
N PRO A 328 -17.90 -1.87 -0.92
CA PRO A 328 -17.29 -1.96 0.40
C PRO A 328 -18.10 -1.17 1.44
N PRO A 329 -18.14 -1.64 2.71
CA PRO A 329 -18.88 -0.96 3.77
C PRO A 329 -18.38 0.48 4.02
N SER A 330 -19.27 1.37 4.47
CA SER A 330 -18.91 2.73 4.91
C SER A 330 -18.32 2.74 6.31
N ALA A 331 -17.13 3.34 6.48
CA ALA A 331 -16.55 3.60 7.80
C ALA A 331 -16.71 5.07 8.23
N PRO A 332 -16.88 5.34 9.55
CA PRO A 332 -16.66 6.68 10.10
C PRO A 332 -15.27 7.23 9.75
N ARG A 333 -15.12 8.55 9.76
CA ARG A 333 -13.81 9.22 9.71
C ARG A 333 -13.22 9.34 11.11
N ILE A 334 -11.91 9.47 11.22
CA ILE A 334 -11.22 9.82 12.46
C ILE A 334 -11.70 11.22 12.86
N ALA A 335 -12.23 11.33 14.07
CA ALA A 335 -12.64 12.59 14.65
C ALA A 335 -11.40 13.45 14.90
N LEU A 336 -11.46 14.72 14.54
CA LEU A 336 -10.35 15.67 14.73
C LEU A 336 -10.66 16.59 15.91
N SER A 337 -9.68 16.78 16.79
CA SER A 337 -9.70 17.83 17.82
C SER A 337 -9.22 19.16 17.24
N VAL A 338 -8.29 19.09 16.28
CA VAL A 338 -7.76 20.23 15.52
C VAL A 338 -7.80 19.89 14.03
N ASP A 339 -8.42 20.77 13.26
CA ASP A 339 -8.42 20.75 11.79
C ASP A 339 -7.61 21.94 11.30
N GLY A 340 -6.28 21.75 11.25
CA GLY A 340 -5.28 22.79 11.02
C GLY A 340 -4.45 22.56 9.74
N GLN A 341 -3.26 23.18 9.69
CA GLN A 341 -2.31 22.88 8.61
C GLN A 341 -1.84 21.43 8.63
N VAL A 342 -1.75 20.86 9.83
CA VAL A 342 -1.77 19.43 10.11
C VAL A 342 -2.92 19.21 11.09
N ALA A 343 -3.57 18.06 11.00
CA ALA A 343 -4.68 17.70 11.86
C ALA A 343 -4.20 16.97 13.11
N GLU A 344 -5.02 17.01 14.16
CA GLU A 344 -4.82 16.21 15.38
C GLU A 344 -6.08 15.40 15.64
N ALA A 345 -5.94 14.09 15.88
CA ALA A 345 -7.06 13.24 16.21
C ALA A 345 -7.62 13.59 17.61
N ALA A 346 -8.94 13.61 17.72
CA ALA A 346 -9.61 13.53 19.01
C ALA A 346 -9.39 12.13 19.59
N VAL A 347 -9.10 12.06 20.89
CA VAL A 347 -8.77 10.81 21.57
C VAL A 347 -9.77 10.47 22.68
N ASP A 348 -9.90 9.19 22.96
CA ASP A 348 -10.72 8.66 24.05
C ASP A 348 -10.02 8.77 25.41
N ARG A 349 -10.64 8.20 26.46
CA ARG A 349 -10.06 8.20 27.81
C ARG A 349 -8.75 7.42 27.96
N PHE A 350 -8.43 6.56 26.99
CA PHE A 350 -7.19 5.78 26.94
C PHE A 350 -6.12 6.46 26.06
N GLY A 351 -6.46 7.56 25.40
CA GLY A 351 -5.59 8.30 24.51
C GLY A 351 -5.52 7.71 23.09
N ASN A 352 -6.45 6.83 22.72
CA ASN A 352 -6.57 6.30 21.36
C ASN A 352 -7.51 7.16 20.51
N ALA A 353 -7.23 7.31 19.22
CA ALA A 353 -8.06 8.11 18.32
C ALA A 353 -9.51 7.59 18.24
N ILE A 354 -10.45 8.52 18.15
CA ILE A 354 -11.89 8.25 18.05
C ILE A 354 -12.33 8.21 16.57
N GLY A 355 -13.17 7.24 16.23
CA GLY A 355 -13.71 7.09 14.88
C GLY A 355 -12.82 6.24 13.98
N GLY A 356 -12.87 6.49 12.68
CA GLY A 356 -12.21 5.65 11.69
C GLY A 356 -12.88 4.29 11.49
N VAL A 357 -12.16 3.38 10.84
CA VAL A 357 -12.56 1.98 10.65
C VAL A 357 -12.75 1.29 12.01
N PRO A 358 -13.87 0.56 12.23
CA PRO A 358 -14.06 -0.25 13.44
C PRO A 358 -12.88 -1.18 13.69
N SER A 359 -12.37 -1.18 14.93
CA SER A 359 -11.12 -1.86 15.27
C SER A 359 -11.20 -2.49 16.67
N PRO A 360 -11.01 -3.82 16.79
CA PRO A 360 -11.00 -4.47 18.09
C PRO A 360 -9.84 -4.00 18.98
N PHE A 361 -8.77 -3.47 18.37
CA PHE A 361 -7.61 -2.91 19.07
C PHE A 361 -7.91 -1.60 19.79
N LEU A 362 -8.95 -0.87 19.36
CA LEU A 362 -9.40 0.38 19.98
C LEU A 362 -10.69 0.21 20.79
N ASP A 363 -11.55 -0.74 20.44
CA ASP A 363 -12.75 -1.08 21.23
C ASP A 363 -12.39 -1.78 22.55
N ALA A 364 -11.38 -2.66 22.52
CA ALA A 364 -10.83 -3.37 23.67
C ALA A 364 -9.30 -3.16 23.73
N PRO A 365 -8.83 -1.94 24.06
CA PRO A 365 -7.40 -1.63 24.01
C PRO A 365 -6.64 -2.27 25.17
N LEU A 366 -5.42 -2.73 24.87
CA LEU A 366 -4.36 -3.06 25.84
C LEU A 366 -3.27 -2.00 25.92
N ALA A 367 -3.24 -1.09 24.95
CA ALA A 367 -2.24 -0.06 24.81
C ALA A 367 -2.88 1.21 24.24
N ARG A 368 -2.21 2.33 24.47
CA ARG A 368 -2.34 3.52 23.65
C ARG A 368 -1.46 3.36 22.41
N TYR A 369 -2.05 3.49 21.24
CA TYR A 369 -1.35 3.50 19.97
C TYR A 369 -1.09 4.94 19.54
N GLU A 370 0.18 5.34 19.50
CA GLU A 370 0.60 6.65 19.05
C GLU A 370 1.06 6.54 17.59
N ALA A 371 0.37 7.25 16.69
CA ALA A 371 0.64 7.17 15.25
C ALA A 371 1.92 7.91 14.83
N HIS A 372 2.48 8.73 15.72
CA HIS A 372 3.70 9.51 15.49
C HIS A 372 4.74 9.26 16.59
N SER A 373 6.01 9.19 16.23
CA SER A 373 7.16 9.07 17.13
C SER A 373 8.10 10.30 17.07
N THR A 374 9.23 10.22 17.78
CA THR A 374 10.25 11.25 18.00
C THR A 374 11.66 10.68 17.72
N PRO A 375 12.73 11.49 17.63
CA PRO A 375 12.79 12.96 17.70
C PRO A 375 12.66 13.67 16.34
N GLY A 376 12.76 12.95 15.23
CA GLY A 376 12.95 13.56 13.90
C GLY A 376 11.71 13.62 13.01
N PRO A 377 11.80 14.38 11.89
CA PRO A 377 10.80 14.43 10.82
C PRO A 377 10.24 13.07 10.41
N LEU A 378 11.15 12.16 10.09
CA LEU A 378 10.84 10.85 9.57
C LEU A 378 10.10 10.01 10.61
N CYS A 379 10.36 10.26 11.90
CA CYS A 379 9.68 9.59 13.00
C CYS A 379 8.23 9.98 13.14
N LYS A 380 7.76 11.04 12.47
CA LYS A 380 6.32 11.32 12.32
C LYS A 380 5.61 10.30 11.43
N LEU A 381 6.32 9.47 10.67
CA LEU A 381 5.73 8.32 9.97
C LEU A 381 5.79 7.03 10.80
N ALA A 382 6.61 7.00 11.86
CA ALA A 382 6.75 5.83 12.72
C ALA A 382 5.72 5.87 13.86
N GLY A 383 5.13 4.72 14.18
CA GLY A 383 4.32 4.57 15.36
C GLY A 383 5.10 4.14 16.59
N ARG A 384 4.48 4.31 17.75
CA ARG A 384 4.88 3.63 18.97
C ARG A 384 3.66 3.23 19.78
N GLU A 385 3.82 2.25 20.64
CA GLU A 385 2.77 1.84 21.56
C GLU A 385 3.18 2.03 23.02
N VAL A 386 2.21 2.41 23.85
CA VAL A 386 2.38 2.56 25.29
C VAL A 386 1.37 1.63 25.97
N PRO A 387 1.81 0.52 26.59
CA PRO A 387 0.92 -0.38 27.31
C PRO A 387 0.08 0.36 28.35
N LEU A 388 -1.21 0.02 28.46
CA LEU A 388 -2.05 0.54 29.53
C LEU A 388 -1.59 -0.05 30.87
N PRO A 389 -1.59 0.75 31.97
CA PRO A 389 -1.22 0.25 33.28
C PRO A 389 -2.11 -0.90 33.75
N HIS A 390 -1.55 -1.84 34.52
CA HIS A 390 -2.28 -3.00 35.02
C HIS A 390 -3.54 -2.59 35.80
N GLU A 391 -3.50 -1.52 36.60
CA GLU A 391 -4.64 -1.00 37.34
C GLU A 391 -5.79 -0.56 36.42
N VAL A 392 -5.47 0.06 35.27
CA VAL A 392 -6.47 0.47 34.27
C VAL A 392 -7.10 -0.76 33.62
N LEU A 393 -6.29 -1.77 33.30
CA LEU A 393 -6.77 -3.03 32.73
C LEU A 393 -7.64 -3.81 33.73
N ALA A 394 -7.23 -3.88 34.99
CA ALA A 394 -7.98 -4.54 36.05
C ALA A 394 -9.30 -3.81 36.36
N GLU A 395 -9.34 -2.48 36.31
CA GLU A 395 -10.58 -1.72 36.44
C GLU A 395 -11.53 -1.93 35.24
N ARG A 396 -10.99 -1.91 34.01
CA ARG A 396 -11.79 -2.01 32.77
C ARG A 396 -12.32 -3.41 32.49
N TYR A 397 -11.51 -4.44 32.73
CA TYR A 397 -11.79 -5.81 32.31
C TYR A 397 -11.92 -6.78 33.50
N GLY A 398 -11.40 -6.44 34.68
CA GLY A 398 -11.33 -7.35 35.83
C GLY A 398 -10.22 -8.39 35.68
N ASP A 399 -10.31 -9.24 34.65
CA ASP A 399 -9.34 -10.31 34.39
C ASP A 399 -9.05 -10.54 32.89
N LEU A 400 -8.03 -11.36 32.65
CA LEU A 400 -7.59 -11.72 31.30
C LEU A 400 -8.67 -12.45 30.49
N GLN A 401 -9.49 -13.29 31.14
CA GLN A 401 -10.51 -14.07 30.42
C GLN A 401 -11.63 -13.18 29.89
N THR A 402 -12.02 -12.19 30.69
CA THR A 402 -13.01 -11.17 30.31
C THR A 402 -12.47 -10.32 29.16
N TYR A 403 -11.22 -9.87 29.24
CA TYR A 403 -10.56 -9.15 28.15
C TYR A 403 -10.57 -9.97 26.84
N LEU A 404 -10.13 -11.24 26.88
CA LEU A 404 -10.06 -12.08 25.68
C LEU A 404 -11.45 -12.32 25.08
N ALA A 405 -12.49 -12.47 25.90
CA ALA A 405 -13.86 -12.60 25.44
C ALA A 405 -14.35 -11.32 24.74
N GLU A 406 -14.14 -10.14 25.35
CA GLU A 406 -14.51 -8.85 24.76
C GLU A 406 -13.78 -8.59 23.43
N PHE A 407 -12.46 -8.81 23.40
CA PHE A 407 -11.66 -8.65 22.19
C PHE A 407 -12.14 -9.60 21.08
N THR A 408 -12.39 -10.87 21.41
CA THR A 408 -12.88 -11.86 20.44
C THR A 408 -14.25 -11.46 19.86
N ILE A 409 -15.16 -10.94 20.70
CA ILE A 409 -16.47 -10.46 20.25
C ILE A 409 -16.32 -9.27 19.28
N SER A 410 -15.49 -8.28 19.62
CA SER A 410 -15.25 -7.13 18.74
C SER A 410 -14.55 -7.55 17.45
N LEU A 411 -13.55 -8.46 17.51
CA LEU A 411 -12.87 -8.99 16.33
C LEU A 411 -13.86 -9.68 15.39
N ASP A 412 -14.71 -10.55 15.91
CA ASP A 412 -15.72 -11.26 15.11
C ASP A 412 -16.78 -10.32 14.53
N ALA A 413 -17.13 -9.25 15.25
CA ALA A 413 -18.01 -8.20 14.73
C ALA A 413 -17.35 -7.42 13.59
N THR A 414 -16.06 -7.10 13.72
CA THR A 414 -15.27 -6.37 12.73
C THR A 414 -15.10 -7.19 11.44
N ILE A 415 -14.85 -8.50 11.57
CA ILE A 415 -14.80 -9.44 10.44
C ILE A 415 -16.16 -9.53 9.75
N ARG A 416 -17.26 -9.68 10.50
CA ARG A 416 -18.62 -9.73 9.91
C ARG A 416 -18.99 -8.44 9.19
N ALA A 417 -18.51 -7.30 9.68
CA ALA A 417 -18.71 -6.00 9.07
C ALA A 417 -17.87 -5.78 7.80
N GLY A 418 -16.89 -6.66 7.52
CA GLY A 418 -16.06 -6.62 6.31
C GLY A 418 -14.78 -5.80 6.43
N TYR A 419 -14.40 -5.37 7.64
CA TYR A 419 -13.19 -4.56 7.87
C TYR A 419 -11.94 -5.39 8.18
N LEU A 420 -12.10 -6.68 8.45
CA LEU A 420 -11.03 -7.66 8.63
C LEU A 420 -11.41 -8.96 7.93
N LEU A 421 -10.39 -9.73 7.51
CA LEU A 421 -10.60 -11.02 6.87
C LEU A 421 -10.77 -12.13 7.91
N LYS A 422 -11.59 -13.14 7.57
CA LYS A 422 -11.77 -14.32 8.42
C LYS A 422 -10.46 -15.10 8.57
N GLU A 423 -9.66 -15.11 7.51
CA GLU A 423 -8.36 -15.77 7.44
C GLU A 423 -7.34 -15.17 8.42
N ASP A 424 -7.45 -13.87 8.72
CA ASP A 424 -6.57 -13.18 9.66
C ASP A 424 -6.92 -13.47 11.14
N ARG A 425 -8.13 -13.97 11.42
CA ARG A 425 -8.67 -14.11 12.78
C ARG A 425 -7.77 -14.91 13.71
N ALA A 426 -7.25 -16.05 13.26
CA ALA A 426 -6.46 -16.94 14.10
C ALA A 426 -5.16 -16.27 14.55
N GLN A 427 -4.45 -15.63 13.61
CA GLN A 427 -3.22 -14.91 13.88
C GLN A 427 -3.46 -13.71 14.79
N LEU A 428 -4.47 -12.89 14.51
CA LEU A 428 -4.81 -11.72 15.35
C LEU A 428 -5.17 -12.12 16.79
N LEU A 429 -5.89 -13.24 16.98
CA LEU A 429 -6.15 -13.76 18.32
C LEU A 429 -4.88 -14.28 19.01
N GLN A 430 -4.01 -14.98 18.27
CA GLN A 430 -2.76 -15.49 18.82
C GLN A 430 -1.87 -14.34 19.32
N ASP A 431 -1.63 -13.35 18.47
CA ASP A 431 -0.78 -12.20 18.78
C ASP A 431 -1.36 -11.37 19.93
N GLN A 432 -2.67 -11.09 19.89
CA GLN A 432 -3.31 -10.32 20.94
C GLN A 432 -3.38 -11.10 22.26
N THR A 433 -3.52 -12.43 22.23
CA THR A 433 -3.49 -13.26 23.43
C THR A 433 -2.11 -13.23 24.09
N ALA A 434 -1.04 -13.35 23.29
CA ALA A 434 0.33 -13.23 23.80
C ALA A 434 0.56 -11.85 24.44
N LYS A 435 0.12 -10.78 23.79
CA LYS A 435 0.17 -9.41 24.32
C LYS A 435 -0.62 -9.25 25.62
N ALA A 436 -1.82 -9.83 25.69
CA ALA A 436 -2.67 -9.78 26.87
C ALA A 436 -2.06 -10.50 28.07
N HIS A 437 -1.43 -11.66 27.87
CA HIS A 437 -0.72 -12.36 28.94
C HIS A 437 0.37 -11.50 29.58
N THR A 438 1.13 -10.78 28.76
CA THR A 438 2.14 -9.83 29.25
C THR A 438 1.51 -8.65 29.97
N ALA A 439 0.44 -8.07 29.43
CA ALA A 439 -0.22 -6.90 30.00
C ALA A 439 -0.90 -7.16 31.36
N PHE A 440 -1.46 -8.36 31.56
CA PHE A 440 -2.09 -8.78 32.82
C PHE A 440 -1.13 -9.45 33.81
N ALA A 441 0.14 -9.64 33.46
CA ALA A 441 1.14 -10.08 34.42
C ALA A 441 1.37 -8.96 35.44
N ARG A 442 1.12 -9.22 36.74
CA ARG A 442 1.48 -8.25 37.79
C ARG A 442 2.99 -8.05 37.74
N THR A 443 3.44 -6.89 37.31
CA THR A 443 4.81 -6.47 37.53
C THR A 443 5.01 -6.39 39.04
N ALA A 444 5.86 -7.25 39.59
CA ALA A 444 6.39 -7.04 40.92
C ALA A 444 7.00 -5.63 40.93
N ALA A 445 6.54 -4.76 41.83
CA ALA A 445 7.15 -3.44 41.99
C ALA A 445 8.67 -3.62 42.16
N PRO A 446 9.51 -2.82 41.50
CA PRO A 446 10.94 -2.83 41.82
C PRO A 446 11.08 -2.52 43.32
N ALA A 447 11.76 -3.42 44.03
CA ALA A 447 12.01 -3.33 45.46
C ALA A 447 12.92 -2.16 45.82
#